data_AF-A0A2S2P0G4-F1
#
_entry.id   AF-A0A2S2P0G4-F1
#
_cell.length_a   1.000
_cell.length_b   1.000
_cell.length_c   1.000
_cell.angle_alpha   90.00
_cell.angle_beta   90.00
_cell.angle_gamma   90.00
#
_symmetry.space_group_name_H-M   'P 1'
#
loop_
_entity.id
_entity.type
_entity.pdbx_description
1 polymer ?
#
loop_
_entity_poly.entity_id
_entity_poly.type
_entity_poly.pdbx_seq_one_letter_code
_entity_poly.pdbx_strand_id
1 'polypeptide(L)'
;MADGTFRTVPKLFSQLYTIHVCYNRTTYPVVYVLMTDRTKQSYIEFLNVLKRFEPDLNPKSIMIDFEQSFILAFKDVFPNSEIKGCFFHFQQCIWRKIVENCSEIPTVQYLRGLSYNIQY
;
A
#
# COMPACT_ATOMS: atom_id res chain seq x y z
N MET A 1 -0.87 1.72 -8.68
CA MET A 1 -1.07 1.26 -7.29
C MET A 1 0.17 1.61 -6.50
N ALA A 2 0.06 1.78 -5.19
CA ALA A 2 1.22 2.00 -4.34
C ALA A 2 1.12 1.18 -3.05
N ASP A 3 2.27 0.71 -2.58
CA ASP A 3 2.37 -0.24 -1.45
C ASP A 3 3.70 -0.08 -0.70
N GLY A 4 3.64 -0.21 0.62
CA GLY A 4 4.78 -0.16 1.53
C GLY A 4 5.16 -1.53 2.07
N THR A 5 6.43 -1.91 1.96
CA THR A 5 6.98 -3.14 2.58
C THR A 5 8.01 -2.83 3.66
N PHE A 6 7.95 -3.55 4.78
CA PHE A 6 8.66 -3.21 6.02
C PHE A 6 9.79 -4.17 6.37
N ARG A 7 9.69 -5.45 5.96
CA ARG A 7 10.63 -6.50 6.43
C ARG A 7 11.94 -6.53 5.64
N THR A 8 11.97 -5.91 4.47
CA THR A 8 13.06 -6.01 3.50
C THR A 8 13.99 -4.79 3.49
N VAL A 9 13.84 -3.87 4.45
CA VAL A 9 14.60 -2.62 4.48
C VAL A 9 15.78 -2.63 5.46
N PRO A 10 16.90 -1.94 5.14
CA PRO A 10 17.97 -1.70 6.10
C PRO A 10 17.49 -0.96 7.35
N LYS A 11 18.17 -1.15 8.49
CA LYS A 11 17.78 -0.61 9.81
C LYS A 11 17.52 0.91 9.87
N LEU A 12 18.07 1.67 8.93
CA LEU A 12 17.90 3.13 8.88
C LEU A 12 16.55 3.57 8.29
N PHE A 13 15.81 2.66 7.65
CA PHE A 13 14.56 2.96 6.97
C PHE A 13 13.40 2.26 7.64
N SER A 14 12.25 2.93 7.65
CA SER A 14 11.00 2.38 8.17
C SER A 14 10.29 1.49 7.15
N GLN A 15 10.46 1.77 5.85
CA GLN A 15 9.81 1.04 4.77
C GLN A 15 10.48 1.27 3.41
N LEU A 16 10.23 0.35 2.48
CA LEU A 16 10.40 0.53 1.06
C LEU A 16 9.00 0.76 0.48
N TYR A 17 8.76 1.96 -0.03
CA TYR A 17 7.53 2.33 -0.68
C TYR A 17 7.67 2.17 -2.19
N THR A 18 6.69 1.55 -2.84
CA THR A 18 6.73 1.26 -4.27
C THR A 18 5.50 1.80 -4.98
N ILE A 19 5.68 2.37 -6.17
CA ILE A 19 4.57 2.68 -7.09
C ILE A 19 4.67 1.79 -8.30
N HIS A 20 3.53 1.20 -8.65
CA HIS A 20 3.38 0.35 -9.81
C HIS A 20 2.33 0.93 -10.76
N VAL A 21 2.62 0.86 -12.05
CA VAL A 21 1.71 1.29 -13.12
C VAL A 21 1.11 0.04 -13.76
N CYS A 22 -0.20 0.08 -13.98
CA CYS A 22 -0.89 -0.95 -14.75
C CYS A 22 -1.00 -0.48 -16.21
N TYR A 23 -0.35 -1.21 -17.12
CA TYR A 23 -0.38 -0.97 -18.54
C TYR A 23 -0.67 -2.29 -19.28
N ASN A 24 -1.68 -2.29 -20.16
CA ASN A 24 -2.12 -3.49 -20.87
C ASN A 24 -2.35 -4.71 -19.96
N ARG A 25 -3.04 -4.50 -18.83
CA ARG A 25 -3.32 -5.51 -17.79
C ARG A 25 -2.08 -6.10 -17.10
N THR A 26 -0.90 -5.55 -17.38
CA THR A 26 0.36 -5.95 -16.73
C THR A 26 0.76 -4.85 -15.75
N THR A 27 1.23 -5.25 -14.58
CA THR A 27 1.67 -4.33 -13.53
C THR A 27 3.19 -4.24 -13.55
N TYR A 28 3.70 -3.02 -13.66
CA TYR A 28 5.14 -2.74 -13.67
C TYR A 28 5.49 -1.87 -12.47
N PRO A 29 6.46 -2.27 -11.63
CA PRO A 29 7.01 -1.37 -10.64
C PRO A 29 7.84 -0.30 -11.35
N VAL A 30 7.50 0.97 -11.12
CA VAL A 30 8.15 2.10 -11.80
C VAL A 30 8.90 3.01 -10.84
N VAL A 31 8.59 2.95 -9.55
CA VAL A 31 9.21 3.79 -8.52
C VAL A 31 9.46 2.96 -7.27
N TYR A 32 10.65 3.14 -6.69
CA TYR A 32 11.08 2.55 -5.43
C TYR A 32 11.65 3.65 -4.54
N VAL A 33 11.19 3.75 -3.29
CA VAL A 33 11.61 4.79 -2.35
C VAL A 33 11.87 4.18 -0.98
N LEU A 34 13.09 4.33 -0.50
CA LEU A 34 13.43 4.03 0.89
C LEU A 34 13.03 5.23 1.76
N MET A 35 12.09 5.00 2.69
CA MET A 35 11.56 6.06 3.56
C MET A 35 11.97 5.83 5.01
N THR A 36 12.46 6.87 5.67
CA THR A 36 12.86 6.87 7.08
C THR A 36 11.68 6.95 8.04
N ASP A 37 10.56 7.51 7.59
CA ASP A 37 9.30 7.58 8.31
C ASP A 37 8.09 7.49 7.36
N ARG A 38 6.89 7.58 7.94
CA ARG A 38 5.59 7.41 7.25
C ARG A 38 4.67 8.61 7.47
N THR A 39 5.26 9.79 7.63
CA THR A 39 4.49 11.01 7.86
C THR A 39 3.89 11.53 6.56
N LYS A 40 2.78 12.27 6.68
CA LYS A 40 2.16 12.94 5.52
C LYS A 40 3.17 13.84 4.79
N GLN A 41 4.02 14.54 5.54
CA GLN A 41 5.02 15.45 4.98
C GLN A 41 6.06 14.71 4.13
N SER A 42 6.63 13.62 4.63
CA SER A 42 7.59 12.80 3.88
C SER A 42 7.00 12.25 2.58
N TYR A 43 5.71 11.87 2.58
CA TYR A 43 5.03 11.48 1.35
C TYR A 43 4.80 12.64 0.39
N ILE A 44 4.43 13.83 0.87
CA ILE A 44 4.31 15.02 0.02
C ILE A 44 5.64 15.32 -0.68
N GLU A 45 6.76 15.28 0.06
CA GLU A 45 8.09 15.52 -0.50
C GLU A 45 8.43 14.52 -1.60
N PHE A 46 8.20 13.23 -1.33
CA PHE A 46 8.36 12.17 -2.33
C PHE A 46 7.48 12.41 -3.58
N LEU A 47 6.18 12.66 -3.42
CA LEU A 47 5.27 12.85 -4.55
C LEU A 47 5.62 14.10 -5.36
N ASN A 48 6.12 15.16 -4.70
CA ASN A 48 6.64 16.35 -5.38
C ASN A 48 7.93 16.06 -6.15
N VAL A 49 8.80 15.18 -5.65
CA VAL A 49 9.95 14.69 -6.44
C VAL A 49 9.45 14.04 -7.74
N LEU A 50 8.41 13.19 -7.68
CA LEU A 50 7.84 12.58 -8.89
C LEU A 50 7.31 13.62 -9.88
N LYS A 51 6.60 14.65 -9.42
CA LYS A 51 6.12 15.74 -10.29
C LYS A 51 7.26 16.57 -10.88
N ARG A 52 8.43 16.64 -10.24
CA ARG A 52 9.59 17.30 -10.85
C ARG A 52 10.18 16.48 -12.00
N PHE A 53 10.13 15.16 -11.92
CA PHE A 53 10.57 14.28 -13.01
C PHE A 53 9.56 14.19 -14.15
N GLU A 54 8.27 14.18 -13.82
CA GLU A 54 7.16 14.16 -14.78
C GLU A 54 6.14 15.25 -14.41
N PRO A 55 6.31 16.49 -14.91
CA PRO A 55 5.44 17.62 -14.58
C PRO A 55 3.97 17.43 -14.98
N ASP A 56 3.74 16.67 -16.06
CA ASP A 56 2.41 16.39 -16.60
C ASP A 56 1.77 15.15 -15.95
N LEU A 57 2.41 14.57 -14.93
CA LEU A 57 1.88 13.42 -14.20
C LEU A 57 0.52 13.76 -13.57
N ASN A 58 -0.54 13.22 -14.16
CA ASN A 58 -1.91 13.40 -13.70
C ASN A 58 -2.65 12.05 -13.71
N PRO A 59 -2.42 11.19 -12.70
CA PRO A 59 -3.02 9.86 -12.70
C PRO A 59 -4.54 9.97 -12.53
N LYS A 60 -5.31 9.27 -13.37
CA LYS A 60 -6.78 9.23 -13.26
C LYS A 60 -7.23 8.62 -11.93
N SER A 61 -6.54 7.57 -11.48
CA SER A 61 -6.84 6.89 -10.23
C SER A 61 -5.61 6.21 -9.66
N ILE A 62 -5.59 6.03 -8.34
CA ILE A 62 -4.60 5.21 -7.65
C ILE A 62 -5.29 4.22 -6.72
N MET A 63 -4.78 2.98 -6.69
CA MET A 63 -5.12 2.01 -5.65
C MET A 63 -4.03 2.00 -4.60
N ILE A 64 -4.40 2.21 -3.34
CA ILE A 64 -3.48 2.26 -2.21
C ILE A 64 -4.04 1.50 -1.01
N ASP A 65 -3.17 1.17 -0.05
CA ASP A 65 -3.60 0.70 1.25
C ASP A 65 -4.33 1.80 2.04
N PHE A 66 -4.80 1.46 3.23
CA PHE A 66 -5.58 2.37 4.08
C PHE A 66 -4.68 3.25 4.97
N GLU A 67 -3.42 3.50 4.57
CA GLU A 67 -2.52 4.36 5.32
C GLU A 67 -2.93 5.84 5.20
N GLN A 68 -3.44 6.41 6.29
CA GLN A 68 -4.04 7.74 6.29
C GLN A 68 -3.06 8.84 5.87
N SER A 69 -1.80 8.77 6.31
CA SER A 69 -0.77 9.75 5.94
C SER A 69 -0.52 9.78 4.43
N PHE A 70 -0.47 8.62 3.78
CA PHE A 70 -0.32 8.55 2.32
C PHE A 70 -1.58 9.04 1.60
N ILE A 71 -2.77 8.62 2.04
CA ILE A 71 -4.05 9.08 1.45
C ILE A 71 -4.13 10.61 1.47
N LEU A 72 -3.80 11.23 2.60
CA LEU A 72 -3.85 12.68 2.75
C LEU A 72 -2.79 13.38 1.90
N ALA A 73 -1.55 12.86 1.87
CA ALA A 73 -0.49 13.41 1.03
C ALA A 73 -0.84 13.33 -0.46
N PHE A 74 -1.41 12.20 -0.90
CA PHE A 74 -1.77 11.99 -2.30
C PHE A 74 -2.91 12.91 -2.73
N LYS A 75 -3.92 13.13 -1.88
CA LYS A 75 -4.99 14.11 -2.15
C LYS A 75 -4.46 15.53 -2.29
N ASP A 76 -3.48 15.91 -1.48
CA ASP A 76 -2.88 17.25 -1.55
C ASP A 76 -2.10 17.47 -2.86
N VAL A 77 -1.35 16.45 -3.32
CA VAL A 77 -0.47 16.57 -4.49
C VAL A 77 -1.21 16.30 -5.82
N PHE A 78 -2.20 15.40 -5.80
CA PHE A 78 -3.00 14.99 -6.95
C PHE A 78 -4.51 15.06 -6.64
N PRO A 79 -5.07 16.27 -6.47
CA PRO A 79 -6.46 16.45 -6.00
C PRO A 79 -7.53 15.92 -6.96
N ASN A 80 -7.20 15.78 -8.25
CA ASN A 80 -8.12 15.31 -9.28
C ASN A 80 -8.13 13.78 -9.44
N SER A 81 -7.26 13.06 -8.74
CA SER A 81 -7.13 11.62 -8.85
C SER A 81 -8.15 10.89 -7.98
N GLU A 82 -8.80 9.88 -8.54
CA GLU A 82 -9.67 8.99 -7.78
C GLU A 82 -8.84 8.04 -6.89
N ILE A 83 -9.05 8.07 -5.58
CA ILE A 83 -8.37 7.15 -4.65
C ILE A 83 -9.25 5.92 -4.41
N LYS A 84 -8.69 4.74 -4.66
CA LYS A 84 -9.32 3.44 -4.44
C LYS A 84 -8.60 2.70 -3.31
N GLY A 85 -9.36 2.17 -2.36
CA GLY A 85 -8.81 1.28 -1.34
C GLY A 85 -8.43 -0.07 -1.95
N CYS A 86 -7.33 -0.65 -1.48
CA CYS A 86 -6.87 -1.96 -1.91
C CYS A 86 -7.74 -3.07 -1.31
N PHE A 87 -8.48 -3.80 -2.16
CA PHE A 87 -9.34 -4.91 -1.75
C PHE A 87 -8.56 -6.04 -1.07
N PHE A 88 -7.36 -6.35 -1.54
CA PHE A 88 -6.49 -7.37 -0.95
C PHE A 88 -6.15 -7.04 0.51
N HIS A 89 -5.70 -5.81 0.78
CA HIS A 89 -5.43 -5.36 2.15
C HIS A 89 -6.69 -5.31 3.02
N PHE A 90 -7.83 -4.90 2.45
CA PHE A 90 -9.11 -4.91 3.15
C PHE A 90 -9.53 -6.32 3.59
N GLN A 91 -9.43 -7.29 2.69
CA GLN A 91 -9.75 -8.69 2.98
C GLN A 91 -8.86 -9.24 4.11
N GLN A 92 -7.56 -8.91 4.10
CA GLN A 92 -6.67 -9.30 5.19
C GLN A 92 -7.06 -8.67 6.53
N CYS A 93 -7.47 -7.39 6.54
CA CYS A 93 -7.95 -6.73 7.75
C CYS A 93 -9.19 -7.43 8.32
N ILE A 94 -10.17 -7.74 7.47
CA ILE A 94 -11.36 -8.50 7.87
C ILE A 94 -10.96 -9.85 8.45
N TRP A 95 -10.09 -10.58 7.76
CA TRP A 95 -9.65 -11.91 8.21
C TRP A 95 -8.98 -11.87 9.58
N ARG A 96 -8.06 -10.91 9.80
CA ARG A 96 -7.44 -10.71 11.13
C ARG A 96 -8.49 -10.48 12.21
N LYS A 97 -9.52 -9.70 11.92
CA LYS A 97 -10.59 -9.41 12.89
C LYS A 97 -11.45 -10.64 13.18
N ILE A 98 -11.75 -11.45 12.17
CA ILE A 98 -12.45 -12.72 12.37
C ILE A 98 -11.60 -13.64 13.27
N VAL A 99 -10.32 -13.81 12.97
CA VAL A 99 -9.43 -14.67 13.75
C VAL A 99 -9.30 -14.19 15.20
N GLU A 100 -9.19 -12.88 15.43
CA GLU A 100 -9.12 -12.31 16.79
C GLU A 100 -10.36 -12.62 17.63
N ASN A 101 -11.56 -12.45 17.06
CA ASN A 101 -12.81 -12.58 17.83
C ASN A 101 -13.42 -13.99 17.81
N CYS A 102 -13.03 -14.83 16.85
CA CYS A 102 -13.63 -16.14 16.62
C CYS A 102 -12.59 -17.28 16.64
N SER A 103 -11.46 -17.07 17.33
CA SER A 103 -10.34 -18.03 17.37
C SER A 103 -10.71 -19.42 17.91
N GLU A 104 -11.77 -19.52 18.70
CA GLU A 104 -12.27 -20.77 19.27
C GLU A 104 -13.22 -21.53 18.33
N ILE A 105 -13.69 -20.91 17.24
CA ILE A 105 -14.57 -21.57 16.28
C ILE A 105 -13.76 -22.60 15.47
N PRO A 106 -14.14 -23.89 15.45
CA PRO A 106 -13.37 -24.94 14.77
C PRO A 106 -13.10 -24.65 13.29
N THR A 107 -14.07 -24.06 12.59
CA THR A 107 -13.92 -23.65 11.18
C THR A 107 -12.86 -22.57 11.01
N VAL A 108 -12.75 -21.62 11.94
CA VAL A 108 -11.71 -20.57 11.89
C VAL A 108 -10.33 -21.17 12.15
N GLN A 109 -10.22 -22.15 13.06
CA GLN A 109 -8.97 -22.86 13.30
C GLN A 109 -8.52 -23.67 12.07
N TYR A 110 -9.45 -24.37 11.42
CA TYR A 110 -9.18 -25.08 10.17
C TYR A 110 -8.70 -24.14 9.05
N LEU A 111 -9.42 -23.04 8.82
CA LEU A 111 -9.05 -22.04 7.82
C LEU A 111 -7.72 -21.35 8.13
N ARG A 112 -7.39 -21.13 9.41
CA ARG A 112 -6.08 -20.63 9.83
C ARG A 112 -4.98 -21.60 9.43
N GLY A 113 -5.18 -22.90 9.64
CA GLY A 113 -4.25 -23.95 9.20
C GLY A 113 -4.02 -23.98 7.68
N LEU A 114 -5.09 -23.78 6.89
CA LEU A 114 -4.97 -23.67 5.43
C LEU A 114 -4.25 -22.39 4.97
N SER A 115 -4.44 -21.28 5.70
CA SER A 115 -3.79 -19.99 5.39
C SER A 115 -2.28 -20.03 5.61
N TYR A 116 -1.78 -20.84 6.56
CA TYR A 116 -0.34 -21.06 6.76
C TYR A 116 0.32 -21.81 5.60
N ASN A 117 -0.45 -22.60 4.83
CA ASN A 117 0.04 -23.36 3.67
C ASN A 117 0.01 -22.55 2.36
N ILE A 118 -0.44 -21.29 2.41
CA ILE A 118 -0.43 -20.35 1.29
C ILE A 118 0.32 -19.09 1.75
N GLN A 119 1.61 -19.25 2.05
CA GLN A 119 2.53 -18.13 2.11
C GLN A 119 3.26 -18.05 0.77
N TYR A 120 3.06 -16.94 0.05
CA TYR A 120 3.98 -16.48 -0.98
C TYR A 120 5.29 -16.04 -0.32
#